data_AF-A0A942KRP2-F1
#
_entry.id   AF-A0A942KRP2-F1
#
_cell.length_a   1.000
_cell.length_b   1.000
_cell.length_c   1.000
_cell.angle_alpha   90.00
_cell.angle_beta   90.00
_cell.angle_gamma   90.00
#
_symmetry.space_group_name_H-M   'P 1'
#
loop_
_entity.id
_entity.type
_entity.pdbx_description
1 polymer ?
#
loop_
_entity_poly.entity_id
_entity_poly.type
_entity_poly.pdbx_seq_one_letter_code
_entity_poly.pdbx_strand_id
1 'polypeptide(L)' 'MPTQTEFQSLNVRPIKQEEEQQWNQLMDEHHYLGFRQLVGESIKYVAELNGQWVALLGWG' A
#
# COMPACT_ATOMS: atom_id res chain seq x y z
N MET A 1 1.25 -2.64 28.27
CA MET A 1 0.50 -1.88 27.25
C MET A 1 1.53 -1.35 26.27
N PRO A 2 1.55 -1.75 24.99
CA PRO A 2 2.54 -1.21 24.07
C PRO A 2 2.28 0.30 23.92
N THR A 3 3.30 1.08 24.23
CA THR A 3 3.28 2.55 24.19
C THR A 3 3.07 3.00 22.75
N GLN A 4 2.02 3.78 22.52
CA GLN A 4 1.59 4.33 21.24
C GLN A 4 2.58 5.39 20.73
N THR A 5 3.82 5.01 20.39
CA THR A 5 4.89 5.97 20.04
C THR A 5 5.80 5.48 18.92
N GLU A 6 5.31 4.61 18.01
CA GLU A 6 6.14 4.02 16.94
C GLU A 6 5.65 4.33 15.50
N PHE A 7 4.71 5.26 15.32
CA PHE A 7 4.19 5.61 13.99
C PHE A 7 4.40 7.08 13.61
N GLN A 8 5.26 7.84 14.30
CA GLN A 8 5.50 9.24 13.96
C GLN A 8 6.02 9.43 12.52
N SER A 9 6.65 8.40 11.95
CA SER A 9 7.13 8.37 10.57
C SER A 9 6.24 7.58 9.61
N LEU A 10 5.04 7.16 10.05
CA LEU A 10 4.08 6.49 9.18
C LEU A 10 3.45 7.53 8.25
N ASN A 11 3.75 7.42 6.96
CA ASN A 11 3.20 8.26 5.92
C ASN A 11 2.28 7.42 5.04
N VAL A 12 1.05 7.89 4.81
CA VAL A 12 0.15 7.29 3.81
C VAL A 12 0.05 8.26 2.65
N ARG A 13 0.43 7.79 1.46
CA ARG A 13 0.48 8.62 0.25
C ARG A 13 0.00 7.86 -0.98
N PRO A 14 -0.46 8.58 -2.03
CA PRO A 14 -0.66 7.98 -3.33
C PRO A 14 0.64 7.34 -3.82
N ILE A 15 0.51 6.23 -4.54
CA ILE A 15 1.66 5.68 -5.25
C ILE A 15 2.03 6.59 -6.42
N LYS A 16 3.31 6.59 -6.79
CA LYS A 16 3.78 7.16 -8.04
C LYS A 16 3.51 6.19 -9.19
N GLN A 17 3.53 6.69 -10.42
CA GLN A 17 3.27 5.88 -11.60
C GLN A 17 4.28 4.72 -11.73
N GLU A 18 5.55 4.95 -11.37
CA GLU A 18 6.60 3.94 -11.46
C GLU A 18 6.46 2.84 -10.40
N GLU A 19 5.72 3.12 -9.32
CA GLU A 19 5.51 2.22 -8.18
C GLU A 19 4.34 1.25 -8.41
N GLU A 20 3.56 1.45 -9.48
CA GLU A 20 2.36 0.66 -9.77
C GLU A 20 2.67 -0.83 -9.96
N GLN A 21 3.76 -1.17 -10.64
CA GLN A 21 4.14 -2.57 -10.85
C GLN A 21 4.45 -3.27 -9.52
N GLN A 22 5.22 -2.61 -8.64
CA GLN A 22 5.55 -3.13 -7.32
C GLN A 22 4.30 -3.28 -6.45
N TRP A 23 3.40 -2.29 -6.48
CA TRP A 23 2.14 -2.33 -5.76
C TRP A 23 1.26 -3.50 -6.21
N ASN A 24 1.12 -3.70 -7.53
CA ASN A 24 0.32 -4.80 -8.08
C ASN A 24 0.92 -6.17 -7.69
N GLN A 25 2.25 -6.32 -7.74
CA GLN A 25 2.92 -7.56 -7.36
C GLN A 25 2.69 -7.91 -5.88
N LEU A 26 2.88 -6.94 -4.97
CA LEU A 26 2.69 -7.16 -3.54
C LEU A 26 1.21 -7.40 -3.19
N MET A 27 0.28 -6.76 -3.92
CA MET A 27 -1.13 -7.08 -3.79
C MET A 27 -1.45 -8.51 -4.23
N ASP A 28 -0.84 -9.01 -5.31
CA ASP A 28 -1.06 -10.39 -5.74
C ASP A 28 -0.49 -11.39 -4.75
N GLU A 29 0.67 -11.08 -4.17
CA GLU A 29 1.36 -11.92 -3.19
C GLU A 29 0.64 -12.00 -1.84
N HIS A 30 0.11 -10.87 -1.34
CA HIS A 30 -0.40 -10.77 0.03
C HIS A 30 -1.93 -10.69 0.12
N HIS A 31 -2.64 -10.40 -0.97
CA HIS A 31 -4.10 -10.38 -0.94
C HIS A 31 -4.65 -11.80 -0.98
N TYR A 32 -5.52 -12.12 -0.02
CA TYR A 32 -6.03 -13.49 0.20
C TYR A 32 -6.84 -14.08 -0.97
N LEU A 33 -7.26 -13.27 -1.94
CA LEU A 33 -7.96 -13.71 -3.16
C LEU A 33 -7.07 -13.65 -4.42
N GLY A 34 -5.80 -13.31 -4.28
CA GLY A 34 -4.96 -12.86 -5.38
C GLY A 34 -5.41 -11.50 -5.92
N PHE A 35 -4.59 -10.91 -6.79
CA PHE A 35 -4.87 -9.59 -7.34
C PHE A 35 -4.57 -9.55 -8.84
N ARG A 36 -5.62 -9.40 -9.66
CA ARG A 36 -5.45 -9.20 -11.12
C ARG A 36 -5.27 -7.73 -11.49
N GLN A 37 -6.23 -6.89 -11.11
CA GLN A 37 -6.21 -5.44 -11.31
C GLN A 37 -7.40 -4.81 -10.57
N LEU A 38 -7.29 -3.53 -10.24
CA LEU A 38 -8.46 -2.71 -9.94
C LEU A 38 -9.13 -2.34 -11.27
N VAL A 39 -10.45 -2.43 -11.34
CA VAL A 39 -11.24 -2.11 -12.54
C VAL A 39 -11.89 -0.74 -12.39
N GLY A 40 -12.01 0.01 -13.49
CA GLY A 40 -12.61 1.35 -13.47
C GLY A 40 -11.70 2.43 -12.88
N GLU A 41 -12.32 3.52 -12.41
CA GLU A 41 -11.61 4.57 -11.69
C GLU A 41 -11.16 4.04 -10.34
N SER A 42 -9.84 4.01 -10.12
CA SER A 42 -9.28 3.48 -8.89
C SER A 42 -8.19 4.39 -8.35
N ILE A 43 -8.01 4.35 -7.03
CA ILE A 43 -6.98 5.10 -6.33
C ILE A 43 -6.15 4.14 -5.49
N LYS A 44 -4.84 4.19 -5.69
CA LYS A 44 -3.85 3.31 -5.04
C LYS A 44 -2.95 4.12 -4.11
N TYR A 45 -2.76 3.60 -2.91
CA TYR A 45 -1.94 4.20 -1.86
C TYR A 45 -0.98 3.17 -1.26
N VAL A 46 0.08 3.69 -0.67
CA VAL A 46 1.02 2.94 0.17
C VAL A 46 1.12 3.60 1.54
N ALA A 47 1.16 2.79 2.58
CA ALA A 47 1.63 3.20 3.89
C ALA A 47 3.13 2.88 4.00
N GLU A 48 3.93 3.90 4.32
CA GLU A 48 5.37 3.82 4.47
C GLU A 48 5.76 4.15 5.90
N LEU A 49 6.60 3.31 6.51
CA LEU A 49 7.21 3.58 7.80
C LEU A 49 8.72 3.73 7.61
N ASN A 50 9.27 4.91 7.92
CA ASN A 50 10.69 5.23 7.67
C ASN A 50 11.13 4.98 6.22
N GLY A 51 10.23 5.22 5.25
CA GLY A 51 10.49 5.01 3.81
C GLY A 51 10.35 3.56 3.34
N GLN A 52 10.01 2.62 4.24
CA GLN A 52 9.73 1.23 3.88
C GLN A 52 8.23 1.00 3.79
N TRP A 53 7.79 0.28 2.75
CA TRP A 53 6.39 -0.08 2.57
C TRP A 53 5.95 -1.08 3.64
N VAL A 54 4.85 -0.77 4.32
CA VAL A 54 4.30 -1.61 5.40
C VAL A 54 2.85 -2.02 5.17
N ALA A 55 2.10 -1.30 4.31
CA ALA A 55 0.77 -1.71 3.88
C ALA A 55 0.39 -1.10 2.53
N LEU A 56 -0.55 -1.74 1.85
CA LEU A 56 -1.10 -1.32 0.57
C LEU A 56 -2.59 -1.04 0.74
N LEU A 57 -3.08 0.04 0.13
CA LEU A 57 -4.49 0.40 0.15
C LEU A 57 -4.95 0.73 -1.27
N GLY A 58 -6.13 0.26 -1.63
CA GLY A 58 -6.73 0.47 -2.94
C GLY A 58 -8.23 0.62 -2.83
N TRP A 59 -8.79 1.56 -3.58
CA TRP A 59 -10.22 1.76 -3.75
C TRP A 59 -10.55 1.76 -5.23
N GLY A 60 -11.68 1.17 -5.60
CA GLY A 60 -12.24 1.07 -6.94
C GLY A 60 -13.63 0.45 -6.87
#